data_AF-A0A849YZ25-F1
#
_entry.id   AF-A0A849YZ25-F1
#
_cell.length_a   1.000
_cell.length_b   1.000
_cell.length_c   1.000
_cell.angle_alpha   90.00
_cell.angle_beta   90.00
_cell.angle_gamma   90.00
#
_symmetry.space_group_name_H-M   'P 1'
#
loop_
_entity.id
_entity.type
_entity.pdbx_description
1 polymer ?
#
loop_
_entity_poly.entity_id
_entity_poly.type
_entity_poly.pdbx_seq_one_letter_code
_entity_poly.pdbx_strand_id
1 'polypeptide(L)'
;MMAWLPTGSEHIAAYARSRRLGYDAKPAEDFFRRWEPHDTIVSPELWYNACTQPTPWGGHVTVAEPWTAGEACEPLERTLVAFATASWLTRRAAMRVGEPFLTKVGFLEAPPPPKVSLGDAVWDEHVTTFAASPSEAASAFVRPLRELLRRRGF
;
A
#
# COMPACT_ATOMS: atom_id res chain seq x y z
N MET A 1 4.65 29.58 8.59
CA MET A 1 4.97 28.62 9.66
C MET A 1 5.69 27.46 8.98
N MET A 2 6.94 27.13 9.35
CA MET A 2 7.62 25.97 8.75
C MET A 2 6.87 24.71 9.18
N ALA A 3 6.48 23.87 8.22
CA ALA A 3 5.85 22.60 8.52
C ALA A 3 6.83 21.73 9.31
N TRP A 4 6.37 21.16 10.43
CA TRP A 4 7.14 20.16 11.18
C TRP A 4 7.37 18.93 10.29
N LEU A 5 8.59 18.37 10.35
CA LEU A 5 8.98 17.16 9.62
C LEU A 5 9.59 16.15 10.59
N PRO A 6 9.39 14.84 10.36
CA PRO A 6 10.03 13.80 11.14
C PRO A 6 11.56 13.91 11.15
N THR A 7 12.19 13.49 12.24
CA THR A 7 13.64 13.35 12.33
C THR A 7 14.17 12.49 11.18
N GLY A 8 15.26 12.90 10.52
CA GLY A 8 15.87 12.15 9.41
C GLY A 8 15.26 12.40 8.03
N SER A 9 14.25 13.27 7.92
CA SER A 9 13.64 13.64 6.62
C SER A 9 14.67 14.21 5.64
N GLU A 10 15.70 14.91 6.14
CA GLU A 10 16.82 15.43 5.35
C GLU A 10 17.66 14.31 4.69
N HIS A 11 17.88 13.20 5.40
CA HIS A 11 18.58 12.04 4.86
C HIS A 11 17.76 11.37 3.76
N ILE A 12 16.43 11.26 3.95
CA ILE A 12 15.52 10.71 2.95
C ILE A 12 15.49 11.61 1.71
N ALA A 13 15.39 12.93 1.89
CA ALA A 13 15.43 13.89 0.79
C ALA A 13 16.74 13.81 0.00
N ALA A 14 17.88 13.69 0.69
CA ALA A 14 19.19 13.51 0.06
C ALA A 14 19.27 12.18 -0.71
N TYR A 15 18.76 11.09 -0.13
CA TYR A 15 18.70 9.79 -0.77
C TYR A 15 17.82 9.83 -2.03
N ALA A 16 16.60 10.36 -1.92
CA ALA A 16 15.68 10.50 -3.05
C ALA A 16 16.29 11.31 -4.19
N ARG A 17 16.99 12.41 -3.87
CA ARG A 17 17.74 13.21 -4.85
C ARG A 17 18.84 12.39 -5.53
N SER A 18 19.62 11.62 -4.76
CA SER A 18 20.71 10.79 -5.29
C SER A 18 20.20 9.70 -6.24
N ARG A 19 18.98 9.21 -6.00
CA ARG A 19 18.30 8.17 -6.78
C ARG A 19 17.33 8.72 -7.83
N ARG A 20 17.19 10.04 -7.95
CA ARG A 20 16.24 10.72 -8.85
C ARG A 20 14.79 10.25 -8.65
N LEU A 21 14.40 10.02 -7.40
CA LEU A 21 13.03 9.72 -7.03
C LEU A 21 12.21 11.00 -6.92
N GLY A 22 10.91 10.93 -7.20
CA GLY A 22 10.00 11.98 -6.76
C GLY A 22 9.96 11.98 -5.23
N TYR A 23 10.12 13.14 -4.60
CA TYR A 23 10.10 13.27 -3.14
C TYR A 23 9.13 14.35 -2.73
N ASP A 24 8.25 14.00 -1.81
CA ASP A 24 7.38 14.94 -1.11
C ASP A 24 7.53 14.72 0.41
N ALA A 25 7.97 15.76 1.11
CA ALA A 25 8.23 15.69 2.53
C ALA A 25 6.92 15.54 3.34
N LYS A 26 5.82 16.13 2.85
CA LYS A 26 4.51 16.12 3.50
C LYS A 26 3.42 16.04 2.41
N PRO A 27 3.24 14.86 1.81
CA PRO A 27 2.33 14.68 0.69
C PRO A 27 0.87 14.89 1.11
N ALA A 28 0.08 15.39 0.16
CA ALA A 28 -1.36 15.57 0.35
C ALA A 28 -2.06 14.22 0.54
N GLU A 29 -3.00 14.18 1.49
CA GLU A 29 -3.74 12.98 1.87
C GLU A 29 -4.57 12.39 0.72
N ASP A 30 -5.00 13.24 -0.23
CA ASP A 30 -5.87 12.87 -1.35
C ASP A 30 -5.35 11.69 -2.19
N PHE A 31 -4.03 11.54 -2.33
CA PHE A 31 -3.46 10.39 -3.01
C PHE A 31 -3.70 9.10 -2.23
N PHE A 32 -3.46 9.14 -0.92
CA PHE A 32 -3.49 7.98 -0.03
C PHE A 32 -4.91 7.55 0.32
N ARG A 33 -5.84 8.50 0.46
CA ARG A 33 -7.27 8.21 0.66
C ARG A 33 -7.87 7.33 -0.44
N ARG A 34 -7.36 7.40 -1.67
CA ARG A 34 -7.81 6.52 -2.77
C ARG A 34 -7.44 5.05 -2.55
N TRP A 35 -6.48 4.79 -1.67
CA TRP A 35 -6.01 3.46 -1.31
C TRP A 35 -6.55 2.99 0.04
N GLU A 36 -7.26 3.82 0.80
CA GLU A 36 -7.76 3.42 2.11
C GLU A 36 -8.91 2.42 1.99
N PRO A 37 -8.84 1.25 2.65
CA PRO A 37 -10.03 0.52 3.00
C PRO A 37 -10.62 1.14 4.26
N HIS A 38 -11.93 1.34 4.26
CA HIS A 38 -12.63 1.83 5.44
C HIS A 38 -12.59 0.88 6.67
N ASP A 39 -11.93 -0.29 6.59
CA ASP A 39 -12.09 -1.35 7.61
C ASP A 39 -10.83 -2.16 8.05
N THR A 40 -9.66 -2.04 7.42
CA THR A 40 -8.55 -3.01 7.67
C THR A 40 -7.19 -2.44 8.07
N ILE A 41 -6.99 -1.12 8.02
CA ILE A 41 -5.78 -0.45 8.51
C ILE A 41 -6.25 0.78 9.30
N VAL A 42 -5.71 1.01 10.49
CA VAL A 42 -5.94 2.28 11.20
C VAL A 42 -5.43 3.41 10.30
N SER A 43 -6.33 4.29 9.86
CA SER A 43 -5.95 5.42 9.01
C SER A 43 -4.91 6.26 9.74
N PRO A 44 -3.74 6.55 9.12
CA PRO A 44 -2.83 7.51 9.69
C PRO A 44 -3.47 8.89 9.69
N GLU A 45 -3.11 9.72 10.67
CA GLU A 45 -3.50 11.12 10.72
C GLU A 45 -2.74 11.95 9.67
N LEU A 46 -1.48 11.57 9.40
CA LEU A 46 -0.56 12.29 8.52
C LEU A 46 0.29 11.33 7.70
N TRP A 47 0.75 11.82 6.54
CA TRP A 47 1.73 11.13 5.71
C TRP A 47 2.99 11.99 5.58
N TYR A 48 4.15 11.34 5.66
CA TYR A 48 5.45 11.98 5.50
C TYR A 48 6.34 11.24 4.51
N ASN A 49 7.38 11.92 4.05
CA ASN A 49 8.53 11.34 3.37
C ASN A 49 8.18 10.39 2.21
N ALA A 50 7.24 10.78 1.36
CA ALA A 50 6.84 9.99 0.22
C ALA A 50 7.92 10.01 -0.87
N CYS A 51 8.44 8.82 -1.19
CA CYS A 51 9.37 8.59 -2.29
C CYS A 51 8.67 7.81 -3.40
N THR A 52 8.62 8.37 -4.61
CA THR A 52 7.95 7.77 -5.77
C THR A 52 8.95 7.40 -6.86
N GLN A 53 8.88 6.15 -7.30
CA GLN A 53 9.68 5.62 -8.40
C GLN A 53 8.76 5.15 -9.54
N PRO A 54 8.88 5.72 -10.75
CA PRO A 54 8.24 5.17 -11.94
C PRO A 54 8.71 3.76 -12.23
N THR A 55 7.82 2.90 -12.71
CA THR A 55 8.14 1.50 -12.99
C THR A 55 8.19 1.21 -14.49
N PRO A 56 9.03 0.24 -14.95
CA PRO A 56 9.09 -0.15 -16.36
C PRO A 56 7.78 -0.73 -16.90
N TRP A 57 6.90 -1.23 -16.03
CA TRP A 57 5.63 -1.85 -16.40
C TRP A 57 4.45 -0.88 -16.54
N GLY A 58 4.71 0.43 -16.60
CA GLY A 58 3.69 1.46 -16.71
C GLY A 58 2.94 1.67 -15.38
N GLY A 59 3.43 2.61 -14.57
CA GLY A 59 2.93 2.89 -13.23
C GLY A 59 4.03 3.49 -12.35
N HIS A 60 3.88 3.35 -11.04
CA HIS A 60 4.87 3.79 -10.06
C HIS A 60 4.75 3.01 -8.76
N VAL A 61 5.82 2.98 -7.98
CA VAL A 61 5.81 2.59 -6.58
C VAL A 61 6.03 3.84 -5.74
N THR A 62 5.13 4.12 -4.81
CA THR A 62 5.30 5.17 -3.80
C THR A 62 5.48 4.51 -2.44
N VAL A 63 6.58 4.78 -1.76
CA VAL A 63 6.78 4.40 -0.36
C VAL A 63 6.58 5.65 0.48
N ALA A 64 5.74 5.58 1.51
CA ALA A 64 5.44 6.68 2.39
C ALA A 64 5.39 6.22 3.85
N GLU A 65 5.56 7.19 4.73
CA GLU A 65 5.54 7.02 6.17
C GLU A 65 4.15 7.39 6.73
N PRO A 66 3.33 6.41 7.18
CA PRO A 66 2.10 6.71 7.91
C PRO A 66 2.41 7.19 9.33
N TRP A 67 1.78 8.28 9.75
CA TRP A 67 1.86 8.83 11.10
C TRP A 67 0.51 8.67 11.79
N THR A 68 0.41 7.77 12.77
CA THR A 68 -0.80 7.55 13.58
C THR A 68 -0.89 8.49 14.79
N ALA A 69 -0.07 9.53 14.83
CA ALA A 69 -0.03 10.52 15.90
C ALA A 69 0.08 11.92 15.28
N GLY A 70 -0.46 12.90 15.99
CA GLY A 70 -0.49 14.29 15.55
C GLY A 70 0.89 14.92 15.34
N GLU A 71 0.89 16.13 14.79
CA GLU A 71 2.13 16.88 14.56
C GLU A 71 2.97 17.02 15.85
N ALA A 72 4.29 16.91 15.70
CA ALA A 72 5.25 16.93 16.80
C ALA A 72 5.21 15.72 17.76
N CYS A 73 4.50 14.64 17.40
CA CYS A 73 4.60 13.35 18.07
C CYS A 73 5.29 12.33 17.15
N GLU A 74 6.47 11.83 17.55
CA GLU A 74 7.15 10.77 16.81
C GLU A 74 6.68 9.41 17.38
N PRO A 75 6.11 8.51 16.55
CA PRO A 75 5.62 7.22 17.03
C PRO A 75 6.78 6.34 17.52
N LEU A 76 6.50 5.46 18.47
CA LEU A 76 7.50 4.53 19.03
C LEU A 76 8.11 3.62 17.96
N GLU A 77 7.32 3.24 16.96
CA GLU A 77 7.76 2.50 15.79
C GLU A 77 7.41 3.27 14.52
N ARG A 78 8.38 3.40 13.61
CA ARG A 78 8.17 3.99 12.29
C ARG A 78 7.84 2.88 11.31
N THR A 79 6.65 2.94 10.75
CA THR A 79 6.16 2.00 9.73
C THR A 79 6.39 2.59 8.34
N LEU A 80 6.54 1.73 7.33
CA LEU A 80 6.53 2.12 5.92
C LEU A 80 5.39 1.43 5.21
N VAL A 81 4.69 2.17 4.35
CA VAL A 81 3.65 1.63 3.46
C VAL A 81 4.10 1.86 2.02
N ALA A 82 3.96 0.82 1.20
CA ALA A 82 4.30 0.86 -0.22
C ALA A 82 3.03 0.72 -1.07
N PHE A 83 2.80 1.70 -1.94
CA PHE A 83 1.72 1.74 -2.92
C PHE A 83 2.30 1.41 -4.29
N ALA A 84 1.98 0.24 -4.82
CA ALA A 84 2.39 -0.15 -6.16
C ALA A 84 1.22 0.02 -7.12
N THR A 85 1.43 0.82 -8.17
CA THR A 85 0.44 1.09 -9.20
C THR A 85 0.89 0.50 -10.53
N ALA A 86 -0.08 0.08 -11.32
CA ALA A 86 0.16 -0.28 -12.71
C ALA A 86 -1.09 0.02 -13.54
N SER A 87 -0.91 0.60 -14.73
CA SER A 87 -2.02 1.04 -15.58
C SER A 87 -2.86 -0.12 -16.13
N TRP A 88 -2.31 -1.34 -16.14
CA TRP A 88 -3.00 -2.56 -16.55
C TRP A 88 -3.77 -3.24 -15.41
N LEU A 89 -3.66 -2.77 -14.17
CA LEU A 89 -4.49 -3.22 -13.06
C LEU A 89 -5.85 -2.50 -13.12
N THR A 90 -6.84 -3.15 -13.74
CA THR A 90 -8.15 -2.55 -14.02
C THR A 90 -9.30 -3.20 -13.22
N ARG A 91 -9.01 -3.94 -12.15
CA ARG A 91 -9.98 -4.85 -11.48
C ARG A 91 -10.03 -4.68 -9.97
N ARG A 92 -11.23 -4.66 -9.39
CA ARG A 92 -11.47 -4.33 -7.98
C ARG A 92 -11.33 -5.54 -7.05
N ALA A 93 -10.17 -5.70 -6.42
CA ALA A 93 -9.98 -6.71 -5.39
C ALA A 93 -8.90 -6.31 -4.38
N ALA A 94 -9.02 -6.83 -3.16
CA ALA A 94 -8.04 -6.69 -2.10
C ALA A 94 -7.62 -8.04 -1.53
N MET A 95 -6.38 -8.11 -1.08
CA MET A 95 -5.87 -9.27 -0.35
C MET A 95 -5.15 -8.82 0.90
N ARG A 96 -5.24 -9.61 1.97
CA ARG A 96 -4.45 -9.45 3.19
C ARG A 96 -3.60 -10.69 3.41
N VAL A 97 -2.30 -10.46 3.60
CA VAL A 97 -1.30 -11.49 3.90
C VAL A 97 -0.54 -11.05 5.14
N GLY A 98 -0.26 -12.00 6.05
CA GLY A 98 0.51 -11.78 7.27
C GLY A 98 -0.32 -11.80 8.55
N GLU A 99 0.35 -11.78 9.69
CA GLU A 99 -0.27 -11.54 10.99
C GLU A 99 -0.88 -10.13 11.04
N PRO A 100 -1.86 -9.84 11.92
CA PRO A 100 -2.58 -8.56 11.95
C PRO A 100 -1.69 -7.29 11.94
N PHE A 101 -0.44 -7.41 12.40
CA PHE A 101 0.55 -6.33 12.52
C PHE A 101 1.53 -6.20 11.34
N LEU A 102 1.56 -7.15 10.40
CA LEU A 102 2.40 -7.13 9.18
C LEU A 102 1.51 -7.29 7.95
N THR A 103 0.57 -6.35 7.79
CA THR A 103 -0.50 -6.44 6.80
C THR A 103 -0.09 -5.80 5.47
N LYS A 104 0.00 -6.60 4.41
CA LYS A 104 0.13 -6.14 3.01
C LYS A 104 -1.25 -6.09 2.36
N VAL A 105 -1.64 -4.96 1.77
CA VAL A 105 -2.97 -4.78 1.15
C VAL A 105 -2.89 -4.09 -0.22
N GLY A 106 -3.74 -4.50 -1.17
CA GLY A 106 -3.96 -3.84 -2.46
C GLY A 106 -5.44 -3.49 -2.65
N PHE A 107 -5.77 -2.42 -3.36
CA PHE A 107 -7.14 -1.86 -3.38
C PHE A 107 -7.55 -1.28 -4.73
N LEU A 108 -8.86 -1.36 -5.01
CA LEU A 108 -9.56 -0.59 -6.04
C LEU A 108 -11.08 -0.44 -5.63
N GLU A 109 -11.43 0.60 -4.85
CA GLU A 109 -12.74 1.29 -4.53
C GLU A 109 -14.12 0.60 -4.22
N ALA A 110 -14.83 1.17 -3.20
CA ALA A 110 -16.24 1.04 -2.71
C ALA A 110 -16.56 -0.17 -1.76
N PRO A 111 -17.70 -0.18 -0.99
CA PRO A 111 -17.85 -0.74 0.37
C PRO A 111 -17.26 -2.14 0.55
N PRO A 112 -16.71 -2.47 1.75
CA PRO A 112 -15.75 -3.56 1.92
C PRO A 112 -16.28 -4.83 1.27
N PRO A 113 -15.66 -5.25 0.15
CA PRO A 113 -16.18 -6.37 -0.60
C PRO A 113 -16.18 -7.63 0.29
N PRO A 114 -17.12 -8.56 0.11
CA PRO A 114 -17.19 -9.76 0.94
C PRO A 114 -15.88 -10.55 0.84
N LYS A 115 -15.56 -11.28 1.92
CA LYS A 115 -14.50 -12.29 1.87
C LYS A 115 -14.91 -13.38 0.89
N VAL A 116 -14.02 -13.71 -0.05
CA VAL A 116 -14.23 -14.78 -1.04
C VAL A 116 -13.03 -15.71 -1.07
N SER A 117 -13.23 -16.93 -1.57
CA SER A 117 -12.17 -17.92 -1.82
C SER A 117 -11.92 -18.04 -3.33
N LEU A 118 -10.67 -18.27 -3.71
CA LEU A 118 -10.26 -18.45 -5.11
C LEU A 118 -10.26 -19.92 -5.56
N GLY A 119 -10.41 -20.87 -4.62
CA GLY A 119 -10.31 -22.30 -4.90
C GLY A 119 -8.86 -22.78 -5.05
N ASP A 120 -7.90 -21.97 -4.59
CA ASP A 120 -6.46 -22.25 -4.61
C ASP A 120 -6.04 -22.51 -3.16
N ALA A 121 -5.88 -23.78 -2.78
CA ALA A 121 -5.78 -24.17 -1.38
C ALA A 121 -4.65 -23.46 -0.62
N VAL A 122 -3.49 -23.28 -1.25
CA VAL A 122 -2.33 -22.59 -0.64
C VAL A 122 -2.61 -21.10 -0.47
N TRP A 123 -3.26 -20.49 -1.46
CA TRP A 123 -3.65 -19.09 -1.38
C TRP A 123 -4.72 -18.86 -0.31
N ASP A 124 -5.79 -19.65 -0.35
CA ASP A 124 -6.95 -19.47 0.54
C ASP A 124 -6.60 -19.76 2.01
N GLU A 125 -5.53 -20.54 2.27
CA GLU A 125 -4.97 -20.77 3.61
C GLU A 125 -4.22 -19.54 4.17
N HIS A 126 -3.44 -18.86 3.34
CA HIS A 126 -2.52 -17.80 3.80
C HIS A 126 -2.99 -16.37 3.47
N VAL A 127 -4.00 -16.23 2.62
CA VAL A 127 -4.43 -14.95 2.06
C VAL A 127 -5.92 -14.75 2.27
N THR A 128 -6.28 -13.67 2.97
CA THR A 128 -7.68 -13.24 3.03
C THR A 128 -8.00 -12.40 1.79
N THR A 129 -8.89 -12.87 0.92
CA THR A 129 -9.27 -12.18 -0.31
C THR A 129 -10.63 -11.50 -0.18
N PHE A 130 -10.74 -10.26 -0.63
CA PHE A 130 -11.96 -9.46 -0.66
C PHE A 130 -12.25 -9.00 -2.10
N ALA A 131 -13.40 -9.36 -2.66
CA ALA A 131 -13.89 -8.89 -3.96
C ALA A 131 -15.43 -8.99 -4.04
N ALA A 132 -16.09 -8.38 -5.03
CA ALA A 132 -17.56 -8.47 -5.11
C ALA A 132 -18.05 -9.90 -5.40
N SER A 133 -17.20 -10.75 -6.01
CA SER A 133 -17.46 -12.17 -6.23
C SER A 133 -16.17 -12.98 -6.38
N PRO A 134 -16.22 -14.33 -6.25
CA PRO A 134 -15.07 -15.19 -6.54
C PRO A 134 -14.55 -15.05 -7.99
N SER A 135 -15.43 -14.80 -8.96
CA SER A 135 -15.02 -14.63 -10.37
C SER A 135 -14.29 -13.31 -10.59
N GLU A 136 -14.69 -12.24 -9.91
CA GLU A 136 -13.97 -10.97 -9.91
C GLU A 136 -12.61 -11.10 -9.24
N ALA A 137 -12.55 -11.77 -8.08
CA ALA A 137 -11.29 -12.06 -7.40
C ALA A 137 -10.34 -12.90 -8.28
N ALA A 138 -10.84 -13.94 -8.95
CA ALA A 138 -10.03 -14.77 -9.84
C ALA A 138 -9.50 -14.00 -11.06
N SER A 139 -10.28 -13.02 -11.53
CA SER A 139 -9.90 -12.13 -12.63
C SER A 139 -8.90 -11.06 -12.20
N ALA A 140 -8.93 -10.63 -10.94
CA ALA A 140 -7.98 -9.68 -10.37
C ALA A 140 -6.66 -10.36 -9.98
N PHE A 141 -6.73 -11.49 -9.26
CA PHE A 141 -5.59 -12.29 -8.81
C PHE A 141 -5.36 -13.47 -9.76
N VAL A 142 -5.04 -13.19 -11.02
CA VAL A 142 -4.73 -14.23 -12.01
C VAL A 142 -3.54 -15.08 -11.57
N ARG A 143 -3.50 -16.36 -11.98
CA ARG A 143 -2.45 -17.31 -11.57
C ARG A 143 -1.01 -16.78 -11.69
N PRO A 144 -0.60 -16.10 -12.79
CA PRO A 144 0.74 -15.52 -12.86
C PRO A 144 1.03 -14.48 -11.78
N LEU A 145 0.05 -13.67 -11.40
CA LEU A 145 0.18 -12.66 -10.35
C LEU A 145 0.29 -13.34 -8.98
N ARG A 146 -0.54 -14.35 -8.69
CA ARG A 146 -0.44 -15.11 -7.43
C ARG A 146 0.92 -15.77 -7.26
N GLU A 147 1.44 -16.35 -8.33
CA GLU A 147 2.76 -16.97 -8.34
C GLU A 147 3.89 -15.94 -8.16
N LEU A 148 3.76 -14.75 -8.75
CA LEU A 148 4.69 -13.65 -8.52
C LEU A 148 4.68 -13.21 -7.06
N LEU A 149 3.49 -13.02 -6.47
CA LEU A 149 3.32 -12.62 -5.07
C LEU A 149 3.96 -13.65 -4.13
N ARG A 150 3.66 -14.94 -4.34
CA ARG A 150 4.27 -16.06 -3.62
C ARG A 150 5.80 -16.02 -3.62
N ARG A 151 6.42 -15.81 -4.78
CA ARG A 151 7.89 -15.71 -4.91
C ARG A 151 8.48 -14.50 -4.19
N ARG A 152 7.67 -13.49 -3.88
CA ARG A 152 8.08 -12.26 -3.19
C ARG A 152 7.76 -12.29 -1.70
N GLY A 153 7.32 -13.43 -1.15
CA GLY A 153 6.94 -13.56 0.26
C GLY A 153 5.64 -12.83 0.58
N PHE A 154 4.72 -12.82 -0.38
CA PHE A 154 3.31 -12.48 -0.21
C PHE A 154 2.48 -13.75 -0.40
#